data_AF-A0A164G471-F1
#
_entry.id   AF-A0A164G471-F1
#
_cell.length_a   1.000
_cell.length_b   1.000
_cell.length_c   1.000
_cell.angle_alpha   90.00
_cell.angle_beta   90.00
_cell.angle_gamma   90.00
#
_symmetry.space_group_name_H-M   'P 1'
#
loop_
_entity.id
_entity.type
_entity.pdbx_description
1 polymer ?
#
loop_
_entity_poly.entity_id
_entity_poly.type
_entity_poly.pdbx_seq_one_letter_code
_entity_poly.pdbx_strand_id
1 'polypeptide(L)'
;TLTTATVSITGGFATGQDVLSFTTAGAATMGNIVGAYNDTTGVMTLTSAGGTATLAHWQAALRAVAYRNTSDNPSTAARTVSYTVNDGTVNGNTVTSTINVTAVNDA
;
A
#
# COMPACT_ATOMS: atom_id res chain seq x y z
N THR A 1 -4.03 -20.39 -1.63
CA THR A 1 -3.06 -19.48 -2.30
C THR A 1 -3.47 -18.06 -1.98
N LEU A 2 -2.54 -17.11 -1.89
CA LEU A 2 -2.91 -15.72 -1.60
C LEU A 2 -3.62 -15.11 -2.81
N THR A 3 -4.73 -14.42 -2.58
CA THR A 3 -5.60 -13.86 -3.63
C THR A 3 -5.59 -12.34 -3.63
N THR A 4 -5.59 -11.72 -2.44
CA THR A 4 -5.56 -10.27 -2.27
C THR A 4 -4.61 -9.87 -1.15
N ALA A 5 -4.20 -8.60 -1.18
CA ALA A 5 -3.54 -7.93 -0.08
C ALA A 5 -3.98 -6.47 0.00
N THR A 6 -3.97 -5.90 1.19
CA THR A 6 -4.26 -4.49 1.42
C THR A 6 -3.07 -3.80 2.07
N VAL A 7 -2.80 -2.58 1.61
CA VAL A 7 -1.87 -1.63 2.25
C VAL A 7 -2.67 -0.37 2.53
N SER A 8 -2.83 0.00 3.80
CA SER A 8 -3.73 1.07 4.21
C SER A 8 -3.05 2.03 5.18
N ILE A 9 -3.28 3.32 5.01
CA ILE A 9 -2.90 4.33 6.01
C ILE A 9 -4.01 4.37 7.07
N THR A 10 -3.83 3.62 8.16
CA THR A 10 -4.84 3.41 9.21
C THR A 10 -4.78 4.47 10.32
N GLY A 11 -3.68 5.19 10.42
CA GLY A 11 -3.49 6.27 11.38
C GLY A 11 -2.85 7.49 10.72
N GLY A 12 -3.33 8.68 11.07
CA GLY A 12 -2.79 9.95 10.58
C GLY A 12 -3.06 10.25 9.11
N PHE A 13 -3.89 9.47 8.42
CA PHE A 13 -4.25 9.70 7.02
C PHE A 13 -4.79 11.11 6.81
N ALA A 14 -4.17 11.85 5.89
CA ALA A 14 -4.56 13.17 5.46
C ALA A 14 -5.14 13.10 4.05
N THR A 15 -6.46 13.05 3.97
CA THR A 15 -7.20 13.03 2.70
C THR A 15 -6.79 14.20 1.80
N GLY A 16 -6.57 13.92 0.52
CA GLY A 16 -6.11 14.91 -0.47
C GLY A 16 -4.62 15.26 -0.38
N GLN A 17 -3.88 14.74 0.60
CA GLN A 17 -2.43 14.89 0.69
C GLN A 17 -1.71 13.55 0.48
N ASP A 18 -2.23 12.47 1.08
CA ASP A 18 -1.56 11.18 1.09
C ASP A 18 -1.99 10.29 -0.07
N VAL A 19 -1.01 9.73 -0.77
CA VAL A 19 -1.23 8.80 -1.88
C VAL A 19 -0.36 7.56 -1.70
N LEU A 20 -0.97 6.39 -1.84
CA LEU A 20 -0.25 5.14 -2.07
C LEU A 20 -0.26 4.83 -3.57
N SER A 21 0.90 4.47 -4.09
CA SER A 21 1.08 4.12 -5.51
C SER A 21 1.67 2.73 -5.63
N PHE A 22 1.29 2.02 -6.69
CA PHE A 22 1.82 0.70 -7.01
C PHE A 22 2.06 0.62 -8.51
N THR A 23 3.27 0.21 -8.90
CA THR A 23 3.62 -0.05 -10.29
C THR A 23 4.21 -1.46 -10.36
N THR A 24 3.64 -2.30 -11.21
CA THR A 24 4.14 -3.66 -11.39
C THR A 24 5.49 -3.66 -12.10
N ALA A 25 6.46 -4.43 -11.58
CA ALA A 25 7.76 -4.64 -12.22
C ALA A 25 7.72 -5.80 -13.25
N GLY A 26 6.53 -6.23 -13.68
CA GLY A 26 6.33 -7.30 -14.65
C GLY A 26 6.12 -8.68 -14.01
N ALA A 27 5.68 -9.63 -14.85
CA ALA A 27 5.21 -10.94 -14.39
C ALA A 27 6.27 -11.80 -13.72
N ALA A 28 7.55 -11.63 -14.07
CA ALA A 28 8.66 -12.37 -13.46
C ALA A 28 8.91 -11.98 -12.00
N THR A 29 8.59 -10.74 -11.61
CA THR A 29 8.87 -10.21 -10.27
C THR A 29 7.63 -10.16 -9.40
N MET A 30 6.48 -9.80 -9.97
CA MET A 30 5.24 -9.56 -9.23
C MET A 30 4.05 -10.35 -9.78
N GLY A 31 4.28 -11.27 -10.72
CA GLY A 31 3.21 -12.06 -11.32
C GLY A 31 2.14 -11.19 -11.98
N ASN A 32 0.89 -11.62 -11.86
CA ASN A 32 -0.28 -10.90 -12.36
C ASN A 32 -0.93 -9.98 -11.30
N ILE A 33 -0.16 -9.54 -10.30
CA ILE A 33 -0.70 -8.64 -9.26
C ILE A 33 -0.96 -7.27 -9.86
N VAL A 34 -2.19 -6.78 -9.66
CA VAL A 34 -2.61 -5.43 -10.01
C VAL A 34 -3.02 -4.67 -8.74
N GLY A 35 -2.81 -3.35 -8.73
CA GLY A 35 -3.13 -2.48 -7.60
C GLY A 35 -4.21 -1.46 -7.94
N ALA A 36 -5.08 -1.16 -6.98
CA ALA A 36 -6.08 -0.10 -7.06
C ALA A 36 -6.08 0.69 -5.75
N TYR A 37 -5.84 2.00 -5.85
CA TYR A 37 -5.85 2.92 -4.71
C TYR A 37 -7.18 3.66 -4.59
N ASN A 38 -7.71 3.75 -3.38
CA ASN A 38 -8.82 4.62 -3.03
C ASN A 38 -8.27 5.81 -2.21
N ASP A 39 -8.26 6.99 -2.83
CA ASP A 39 -7.75 8.25 -2.26
C ASP A 39 -8.63 8.83 -1.16
N THR A 40 -9.88 8.38 -1.06
CA THR A 40 -10.81 8.80 -0.02
C THR A 40 -10.58 8.01 1.27
N THR A 41 -10.23 6.73 1.16
CA THR A 41 -10.03 5.84 2.32
C THR A 41 -8.57 5.54 2.64
N GLY A 42 -7.63 5.90 1.77
CA GLY A 42 -6.20 5.64 1.97
C GLY A 42 -5.83 4.16 1.83
N VAL A 43 -6.60 3.38 1.05
CA VAL A 43 -6.41 1.93 0.90
C VAL A 43 -5.93 1.59 -0.51
N MET A 44 -4.77 0.93 -0.61
CA MET A 44 -4.28 0.22 -1.79
C MET A 44 -4.70 -1.25 -1.69
N THR A 45 -5.53 -1.69 -2.64
CA THR A 45 -5.90 -3.10 -2.80
C THR A 45 -5.08 -3.72 -3.91
N LEU A 46 -4.34 -4.78 -3.59
CA LEU A 46 -3.58 -5.60 -4.52
C LEU A 46 -4.32 -6.92 -4.76
N THR A 47 -4.44 -7.35 -6.02
CA THR A 47 -5.19 -8.56 -6.39
C THR A 47 -4.40 -9.40 -7.39
N SER A 48 -4.37 -10.72 -7.18
CA SER A 48 -3.92 -11.71 -8.18
C SER A 48 -5.12 -12.48 -8.71
N ALA A 49 -5.53 -12.18 -9.95
CA ALA A 49 -6.64 -12.90 -10.58
C ALA A 49 -6.32 -14.39 -10.71
N GLY A 50 -7.25 -15.26 -10.32
CA GLY A 50 -7.04 -16.70 -10.32
C GLY A 50 -6.04 -17.22 -9.27
N GLY A 51 -5.52 -16.36 -8.37
CA GLY A 51 -4.64 -16.77 -7.27
C GLY A 51 -3.32 -17.41 -7.72
N THR A 52 -2.79 -16.96 -8.87
CA THR A 52 -1.58 -17.53 -9.50
C THR A 52 -0.28 -16.93 -8.97
N ALA A 53 -0.33 -15.80 -8.26
CA ALA A 53 0.87 -15.17 -7.70
C ALA A 53 1.48 -16.01 -6.56
N THR A 54 2.80 -16.19 -6.62
CA THR A 54 3.56 -16.90 -5.59
C THR A 54 3.77 -16.01 -4.37
N LEU A 55 4.20 -16.61 -3.24
CA LEU A 55 4.57 -15.84 -2.05
C LEU A 55 5.65 -14.79 -2.35
N ALA A 56 6.65 -15.13 -3.17
CA ALA A 56 7.71 -14.20 -3.56
C ALA A 56 7.16 -13.00 -4.35
N HIS A 57 6.17 -13.22 -5.23
CA HIS A 57 5.49 -12.13 -5.94
C HIS A 57 4.75 -11.19 -4.99
N TRP A 58 4.02 -11.74 -4.00
CA TRP A 58 3.33 -10.92 -2.99
C TRP A 58 4.29 -10.10 -2.14
N GLN A 59 5.40 -10.70 -1.72
CA GLN A 59 6.45 -9.99 -0.98
C GLN A 59 7.07 -8.87 -1.80
N ALA A 60 7.34 -9.09 -3.09
CA ALA A 60 7.85 -8.06 -3.99
C ALA A 60 6.82 -6.95 -4.21
N ALA A 61 5.56 -7.30 -4.44
CA ALA A 61 4.50 -6.33 -4.68
C ALA A 61 4.23 -5.43 -3.46
N LEU A 62 4.16 -6.01 -2.26
CA LEU A 62 3.96 -5.24 -1.02
C LEU A 62 5.12 -4.27 -0.74
N ARG A 63 6.37 -4.67 -1.03
CA ARG A 63 7.54 -3.78 -0.93
C ARG A 63 7.56 -2.65 -1.96
N ALA A 64 6.85 -2.82 -3.06
CA ALA A 64 6.80 -1.83 -4.14
C ALA A 64 5.67 -0.79 -3.96
N VAL A 65 4.84 -0.92 -2.93
CA VAL A 65 3.86 0.12 -2.60
C VAL A 65 4.61 1.33 -2.04
N ALA A 66 4.50 2.46 -2.74
CA ALA A 66 5.20 3.69 -2.41
C ALA A 66 4.22 4.74 -1.87
N TYR A 67 4.62 5.41 -0.78
CA TYR A 67 3.92 6.56 -0.22
C TYR A 67 4.42 7.86 -0.84
N ARG A 68 3.50 8.79 -1.08
CA ARG A 68 3.80 10.18 -1.46
C ARG A 68 2.83 11.13 -0.74
N ASN A 69 3.36 12.23 -0.23
CA ASN A 69 2.55 13.39 0.15
C ASN A 69 2.57 14.40 -1.00
N THR A 70 1.42 14.97 -1.35
CA THR A 70 1.25 15.91 -2.47
C THR A 70 0.97 17.35 -2.04
N SER A 71 1.00 17.65 -0.74
CA SER A 71 0.72 18.98 -0.20
C SER A 71 2.00 19.80 -0.02
N ASP A 72 1.99 21.07 -0.44
CA ASP A 72 3.04 22.03 -0.12
C ASP A 72 3.04 22.45 1.37
N ASN A 73 1.91 22.21 2.06
CA ASN A 73 1.78 22.38 3.51
C ASN A 73 1.32 21.05 4.13
N PRO A 74 2.22 20.06 4.29
CA PRO A 74 1.83 18.72 4.69
C PRO A 74 1.48 18.64 6.18
N SER A 75 0.46 17.85 6.51
CA SER A 75 0.23 17.41 7.89
C SER A 75 1.41 16.60 8.40
N THR A 76 1.99 17.02 9.54
CA THR A 76 3.16 16.38 10.17
C THR A 76 2.80 15.21 11.09
N ALA A 77 1.53 14.82 11.17
CA ALA A 77 1.12 13.64 11.93
C ALA A 77 1.83 12.37 11.40
N ALA A 78 2.28 11.47 12.27
CA ALA A 78 2.86 10.21 11.79
C ALA A 78 1.79 9.37 11.08
N ARG A 79 2.16 8.73 9.96
CA ARG A 79 1.28 7.80 9.23
C ARG A 79 1.54 6.38 9.70
N THR A 80 0.50 5.72 10.19
CA THR A 80 0.54 4.27 10.44
C THR A 80 0.06 3.56 9.20
N VAL A 81 0.94 2.78 8.57
CA VAL A 81 0.63 1.97 7.39
C VAL A 81 0.49 0.52 7.81
N SER A 82 -0.68 -0.07 7.57
CA SER A 82 -1.01 -1.45 7.87
C SER A 82 -0.98 -2.31 6.60
N TYR A 83 -0.47 -3.53 6.72
CA TYR A 83 -0.38 -4.52 5.66
C TYR A 83 -1.12 -5.79 6.09
N THR A 84 -2.00 -6.29 5.24
CA THR A 84 -2.73 -7.54 5.47
C THR A 84 -2.80 -8.33 4.16
N VAL A 85 -2.58 -9.64 4.21
CA VAL A 85 -2.77 -10.55 3.06
C VAL A 85 -3.98 -11.44 3.32
N ASN A 86 -4.63 -11.91 2.25
CA ASN A 86 -5.82 -12.76 2.34
C ASN A 86 -5.73 -13.91 1.31
N ASP A 87 -6.15 -15.10 1.71
CA ASP A 87 -6.08 -16.33 0.91
C ASP A 87 -7.35 -16.64 0.09
N GLY A 88 -8.28 -15.69 0.04
CA GLY A 88 -9.62 -15.80 -0.54
C GLY A 88 -10.69 -16.13 0.50
N THR A 89 -10.31 -16.50 1.72
CA THR A 89 -11.25 -16.88 2.79
C THR A 89 -11.02 -16.06 4.06
N VAL A 90 -9.78 -16.00 4.52
CA VAL A 90 -9.43 -15.40 5.82
C VAL A 90 -8.28 -14.40 5.66
N ASN A 91 -8.37 -13.31 6.42
CA ASN A 91 -7.27 -12.36 6.57
C ASN A 91 -6.16 -12.96 7.42
N GLY A 92 -4.92 -12.82 6.97
CA GLY A 92 -3.75 -13.08 7.79
C GLY A 92 -3.54 -12.00 8.86
N ASN A 93 -2.43 -12.14 9.59
CA ASN A 93 -2.03 -11.14 10.58
C ASN A 93 -1.74 -9.78 9.93
N THR A 94 -2.13 -8.71 10.62
CA THR A 94 -1.80 -7.35 10.23
C THR A 94 -0.44 -6.95 10.80
N VAL A 95 0.44 -6.44 9.94
CA VAL A 95 1.72 -5.85 10.33
C VAL A 95 1.66 -4.35 10.05
N THR A 96 2.32 -3.54 10.86
CA THR A 96 2.33 -2.08 10.70
C THR A 96 3.74 -1.52 10.48
N SER A 97 3.80 -0.38 9.81
CA SER A 97 4.99 0.46 9.69
C SER A 97 4.61 1.92 9.91
N THR A 98 5.58 2.75 10.31
CA THR A 98 5.35 4.18 10.57
C THR A 98 6.12 5.02 9.56
N ILE A 99 5.46 6.03 9.00
CA ILE A 99 6.09 7.08 8.18
C ILE A 99 5.98 8.40 8.96
N ASN A 100 7.11 9.06 9.16
CA ASN A 100 7.16 10.38 9.76
C ASN A 100 7.20 11.45 8.65
N VAL A 101 6.31 12.43 8.73
CA VAL A 101 6.23 13.52 7.75
C VAL A 101 6.79 14.79 8.39
N THR A 102 7.82 15.37 7.76
CA THR A 102 8.42 16.63 8.18
C THR A 102 8.13 17.70 7.15
N ALA A 103 7.45 18.78 7.55
CA ALA A 103 7.29 19.95 6.71
C ALA A 103 8.64 20.69 6.60
N VAL A 104 8.97 21.14 5.39
CA VAL A 104 10.16 21.95 5.11
C VAL A 104 9.67 23.22 4.42
N ASN A 105 10.17 24.38 4.87
CA ASN A 105 9.92 25.65 4.17
C ASN A 105 10.97 25.82 3.06
N ASP A 106 10.51 25.93 1.83
CA ASP A 106 11.33 26.06 0.61
C ASP A 106 11.08 27.37 -0.15
N ALA A 107 10.43 28.34 0.50
CA ALA A 107 10.21 29.70 0.01
C ALA A 107 11.47 30.58 -0.02
#